data_AF-A0A258FYD3-F1
#
_entry.id   AF-A0A258FYD3-F1
#
_cell.length_a   1.000
_cell.length_b   1.000
_cell.length_c   1.000
_cell.angle_alpha   90.00
_cell.angle_beta   90.00
_cell.angle_gamma   90.00
#
_symmetry.space_group_name_H-M   'P 1'
#
loop_
_entity.id
_entity.type
_entity.pdbx_description
1 polymer ?
#
loop_
_entity_poly.entity_id
_entity_poly.type
_entity_poly.pdbx_seq_one_letter_code
_entity_poly.pdbx_strand_id
1 'polypeptide(L)'
;MVPREDVQFVCNSTDFFDCAEEEVVSMLQRRPEVHDLDRDIDRLRKRFARTKLAHDGMVALLAQAPRASLAQIQMDQHPHGYRNKKERLYELIDFNDTLVDTVQQVGEHDRERFGEATKVAADRVCKRVGAPCFTDDQWRAIIRGLTREVAVYWAAVNNGLNATMTSRAQDALGIDIQVQDPETKRYINIDVKTPSSFRYRLEKLVQENRLSEHELYEADQRSYAVEHNGHGTNHATIILLCILPDIFGDFAAFRFVDEAPMRDKLNQLIREHGLSDGLYGVPTSS
;
A
#
# COMPACT_ATOMS: atom_id res chain seq x y z
N MET A 1 -35.58 0.06 1.77
CA MET A 1 -34.54 -0.57 0.93
C MET A 1 -34.39 -2.00 1.42
N VAL A 2 -34.69 -2.98 0.57
CA VAL A 2 -34.51 -4.40 0.90
C VAL A 2 -33.00 -4.68 0.85
N PRO A 3 -32.39 -5.28 1.89
CA PRO A 3 -31.02 -5.75 1.79
C PRO A 3 -30.94 -6.71 0.61
N ARG A 4 -30.03 -6.48 -0.35
CA ARG A 4 -29.72 -7.52 -1.35
C ARG A 4 -29.23 -8.72 -0.55
N GLU A 5 -30.04 -9.79 -0.49
CA GLU A 5 -29.60 -11.08 0.01
C GLU A 5 -28.29 -11.44 -0.70
N ASP A 6 -27.31 -11.96 0.05
CA ASP A 6 -26.04 -12.42 -0.49
C ASP A 6 -26.31 -13.63 -1.41
N VAL A 7 -26.69 -13.36 -2.66
CA VAL A 7 -26.73 -14.36 -3.72
C VAL A 7 -25.30 -14.88 -3.85
N GLN A 8 -25.12 -16.16 -3.58
CA GLN A 8 -23.83 -16.81 -3.70
C GLN A 8 -23.38 -16.71 -5.16
N PHE A 9 -22.40 -15.85 -5.43
CA PHE A 9 -21.84 -15.68 -6.76
C PHE A 9 -21.22 -17.00 -7.21
N VAL A 10 -21.56 -17.45 -8.42
CA VAL A 10 -20.97 -18.63 -9.06
C VAL A 10 -20.21 -18.14 -10.27
N CYS A 11 -18.90 -18.35 -10.22
CA CYS A 11 -17.96 -17.93 -11.24
C CYS A 11 -18.00 -18.85 -12.45
N ASN A 12 -17.98 -18.28 -13.67
CA ASN A 12 -17.93 -19.05 -14.90
C ASN A 12 -16.50 -19.18 -15.46
N SER A 13 -15.61 -18.26 -15.10
CA SER A 13 -14.20 -18.31 -15.47
C SER A 13 -13.38 -19.25 -14.57
N THR A 14 -12.40 -19.94 -15.17
CA THR A 14 -11.37 -20.68 -14.44
C THR A 14 -10.17 -19.80 -14.09
N ASP A 15 -10.06 -18.60 -14.68
CA ASP A 15 -9.00 -17.64 -14.37
C ASP A 15 -9.37 -16.79 -13.14
N PHE A 16 -8.46 -16.72 -12.18
CA PHE A 16 -8.63 -15.99 -10.92
C PHE A 16 -9.04 -14.52 -11.11
N PHE A 17 -8.40 -13.80 -12.03
CA PHE A 17 -8.63 -12.37 -12.22
C PHE A 17 -9.94 -12.10 -12.95
N ASP A 18 -10.23 -12.88 -13.99
CA ASP A 18 -11.50 -12.79 -14.70
C ASP A 18 -12.67 -13.17 -13.77
N CYS A 19 -12.46 -14.14 -12.88
CA CYS A 19 -13.46 -14.56 -11.91
C CYS A 19 -13.87 -13.43 -10.94
N ALA A 20 -12.87 -12.70 -10.42
CA ALA A 20 -13.12 -11.54 -9.58
C ALA A 20 -13.78 -10.40 -10.36
N GLU A 21 -13.39 -10.18 -11.62
CA GLU A 21 -14.05 -9.21 -12.51
C GLU A 21 -15.54 -9.56 -12.70
N GLU A 22 -15.87 -10.82 -12.99
CA GLU A 22 -17.26 -11.27 -13.16
C GLU A 22 -18.12 -10.98 -11.92
N GLU A 23 -17.58 -11.21 -10.72
CA GLU A 23 -18.31 -10.88 -9.48
C GLU A 23 -18.56 -9.38 -9.36
N VAL A 24 -17.55 -8.55 -9.62
CA VAL A 24 -17.71 -7.08 -9.60
C VAL A 24 -18.77 -6.63 -10.61
N VAL A 25 -18.73 -7.18 -11.81
CA VAL A 25 -19.69 -6.87 -12.87
C VAL A 25 -21.10 -7.29 -12.49
N SER A 26 -21.27 -8.41 -11.78
CA SER A 26 -22.58 -8.88 -11.33
C SER A 26 -23.28 -7.92 -10.35
N MET A 27 -22.51 -7.06 -9.66
CA MET A 27 -23.04 -6.06 -8.73
C MET A 27 -23.57 -4.80 -9.43
N LEU A 28 -23.12 -4.53 -10.65
CA LEU A 28 -23.46 -3.33 -11.42
C LEU A 28 -24.94 -3.31 -11.83
N GLN A 29 -25.51 -2.12 -11.89
CA GLN A 29 -26.84 -1.94 -12.49
C GLN A 29 -26.79 -2.04 -14.02
N ARG A 30 -27.96 -2.17 -14.65
CA ARG A 30 -28.10 -2.31 -16.12
C ARG A 30 -27.45 -1.17 -16.91
N ARG A 31 -27.41 0.04 -16.35
CA ARG A 31 -26.70 1.20 -16.89
C ARG A 31 -25.68 1.63 -15.84
N PRO A 32 -24.45 1.11 -15.89
CA PRO A 32 -23.49 1.38 -14.84
C PRO A 32 -23.08 2.85 -14.80
N GLU A 33 -22.92 3.37 -13.59
CA GLU A 33 -22.45 4.71 -13.27
C GLU A 33 -21.20 4.65 -12.39
N VAL A 34 -20.42 5.72 -12.41
CA VAL A 34 -19.08 5.78 -11.81
C VAL A 34 -19.05 5.46 -10.30
N HIS A 35 -20.15 5.75 -9.60
CA HIS A 35 -20.30 5.57 -8.15
C HIS A 35 -21.10 4.32 -7.76
N ASP A 36 -21.38 3.42 -8.72
CA ASP A 36 -22.26 2.28 -8.46
C ASP A 36 -21.75 1.32 -7.40
N LEU A 37 -20.43 1.17 -7.34
CA LEU A 37 -19.71 0.25 -6.47
C LEU A 37 -19.39 0.86 -5.09
N ASP A 38 -19.52 2.19 -4.92
CA ASP A 38 -19.08 2.90 -3.71
C ASP A 38 -19.75 2.36 -2.44
N ARG A 39 -21.03 2.01 -2.55
CA ARG A 39 -21.86 1.43 -1.48
C ARG A 39 -21.47 -0.01 -1.11
N ASP A 40 -20.77 -0.72 -2.00
CA ASP A 40 -20.34 -2.09 -1.78
C ASP A 40 -18.89 -2.18 -1.25
N ILE A 41 -18.05 -1.16 -1.48
CA ILE A 41 -16.62 -1.15 -1.09
C ILE A 41 -16.41 -1.53 0.37
N ASP A 42 -17.09 -0.86 1.31
CA ASP A 42 -16.90 -1.12 2.75
C ASP A 42 -17.32 -2.53 3.15
N ARG A 43 -18.39 -3.05 2.52
CA ARG A 43 -18.85 -4.42 2.75
C ARG A 43 -17.83 -5.42 2.22
N LEU A 44 -17.30 -5.20 1.01
CA LEU A 44 -16.33 -6.09 0.38
C LEU A 44 -15.00 -6.11 1.14
N ARG A 45 -14.51 -4.95 1.59
CA ARG A 45 -13.32 -4.86 2.46
C ARG A 45 -13.53 -5.60 3.78
N LYS A 46 -14.69 -5.44 4.43
CA LYS A 46 -15.03 -6.19 5.65
C LYS A 46 -15.13 -7.69 5.40
N ARG A 47 -15.68 -8.10 4.24
CA ARG A 47 -15.74 -9.50 3.82
C ARG A 47 -14.33 -10.06 3.70
N PHE A 48 -13.46 -9.40 2.97
CA PHE A 48 -12.06 -9.81 2.81
C PHE A 48 -11.29 -9.83 4.13
N ALA A 49 -11.45 -8.82 4.99
CA ALA A 49 -10.82 -8.80 6.31
C ALA A 49 -11.23 -10.00 7.18
N ARG A 50 -12.47 -10.49 7.03
CA ARG A 50 -12.99 -11.66 7.74
C ARG A 50 -12.55 -12.99 7.12
N THR A 51 -12.60 -13.11 5.80
CA THR A 51 -12.37 -14.39 5.11
C THR A 51 -10.90 -14.64 4.81
N LYS A 52 -10.12 -13.56 4.60
CA LYS A 52 -8.73 -13.58 4.13
C LYS A 52 -8.53 -14.41 2.84
N LEU A 53 -9.59 -14.56 2.04
CA LEU A 53 -9.52 -15.25 0.76
C LEU A 53 -9.03 -14.28 -0.32
N ALA A 54 -8.07 -14.71 -1.14
CA ALA A 54 -7.50 -13.91 -2.22
C ALA A 54 -8.58 -13.38 -3.19
N HIS A 55 -9.59 -14.21 -3.49
CA HIS A 55 -10.71 -13.83 -4.35
C HIS A 55 -11.51 -12.66 -3.77
N ASP A 56 -11.82 -12.69 -2.47
CA ASP A 56 -12.53 -11.59 -1.80
C ASP A 56 -11.71 -10.30 -1.80
N GLY A 57 -10.40 -10.39 -1.63
CA GLY A 57 -9.48 -9.26 -1.75
C GLY A 57 -9.48 -8.68 -3.16
N MET A 58 -9.42 -9.52 -4.17
CA MET A 58 -9.44 -9.11 -5.57
C MET A 58 -10.76 -8.42 -5.95
N VAL A 59 -11.90 -8.95 -5.51
CA VAL A 59 -13.22 -8.32 -5.73
C VAL A 59 -13.28 -6.95 -5.03
N ALA A 60 -12.79 -6.86 -3.79
CA ALA A 60 -12.72 -5.59 -3.06
C ALA A 60 -11.79 -4.58 -3.74
N LEU A 61 -10.64 -5.02 -4.27
CA LEU A 61 -9.67 -4.19 -4.97
C LEU A 61 -10.25 -3.63 -6.27
N LEU A 62 -10.83 -4.50 -7.10
CA LEU A 62 -11.44 -4.12 -8.37
C LEU A 62 -12.63 -3.17 -8.19
N ALA A 63 -13.43 -3.37 -7.14
CA ALA A 63 -14.54 -2.47 -6.82
C ALA A 63 -14.07 -1.05 -6.44
N GLN A 64 -12.86 -0.91 -5.91
CA GLN A 64 -12.27 0.39 -5.54
C GLN A 64 -11.59 1.11 -6.72
N ALA A 65 -11.20 0.39 -7.77
CA ALA A 65 -10.40 0.96 -8.87
C ALA A 65 -11.01 2.21 -9.52
N PRO A 66 -12.33 2.30 -9.82
CA PRO A 66 -12.94 3.50 -10.38
C PRO A 66 -12.81 4.73 -9.48
N ARG A 67 -12.98 4.54 -8.18
CA ARG A 67 -12.90 5.60 -7.17
C ARG A 67 -11.45 6.04 -6.97
N ALA A 68 -10.52 5.08 -6.90
CA ALA A 68 -9.10 5.34 -6.73
C ALA A 68 -8.50 6.08 -7.95
N SER A 69 -8.87 5.73 -9.18
CA SER A 69 -8.37 6.43 -10.38
C SER A 69 -8.86 7.88 -10.44
N LEU A 70 -10.11 8.14 -10.06
CA LEU A 70 -10.66 9.49 -9.92
C LEU A 70 -9.92 10.28 -8.84
N ALA A 71 -9.64 9.66 -7.69
CA ALA A 71 -8.89 10.27 -6.60
C ALA A 71 -7.49 10.71 -7.08
N GLN A 72 -6.78 9.83 -7.78
CA GLN A 72 -5.46 10.11 -8.33
C GLN A 72 -5.48 11.30 -9.29
N ILE A 73 -6.40 11.31 -10.26
CA ILE A 73 -6.50 12.41 -11.24
C ILE A 73 -6.81 13.75 -10.55
N GLN A 74 -7.70 13.75 -9.56
CA GLN A 74 -8.04 14.96 -8.83
C GLN A 74 -6.85 15.49 -8.02
N MET A 75 -6.06 14.59 -7.42
CA MET A 75 -4.86 14.94 -6.68
C MET A 75 -3.75 15.48 -7.59
N ASP A 76 -3.53 14.85 -8.74
CA ASP A 76 -2.54 15.28 -9.74
C ASP A 76 -2.87 16.67 -10.32
N GLN A 77 -4.16 16.97 -10.53
CA GLN A 77 -4.62 18.27 -11.04
C GLN A 77 -4.52 19.41 -10.01
N HIS A 78 -4.48 19.10 -8.71
CA HIS A 78 -4.55 20.11 -7.64
C HIS A 78 -3.42 19.95 -6.61
N PRO A 79 -2.15 20.16 -7.01
CA PRO A 79 -0.99 19.98 -6.12
C PRO A 79 -1.00 20.91 -4.89
N HIS A 80 -1.61 22.10 -5.00
CA HIS A 80 -1.60 23.14 -3.96
C HIS A 80 -2.89 23.26 -3.12
N GLY A 81 -3.67 22.18 -3.04
CA GLY A 81 -4.81 22.09 -2.13
C GLY A 81 -6.15 22.31 -2.81
N TYR A 82 -7.09 21.44 -2.47
CA TYR A 82 -8.47 21.50 -2.92
C TYR A 82 -9.39 20.92 -1.85
N ARG A 83 -10.65 21.35 -1.87
CA ARG A 83 -11.71 20.87 -0.97
C ARG A 83 -11.85 19.36 -1.20
N ASN A 84 -11.55 18.54 -0.19
CA ASN A 84 -11.56 17.06 -0.17
C ASN A 84 -10.22 16.32 -0.40
N LYS A 85 -9.06 17.01 -0.36
CA LYS A 85 -7.74 16.34 -0.43
C LYS A 85 -7.59 15.17 0.55
N LYS A 86 -8.06 15.32 1.80
CA LYS A 86 -7.99 14.27 2.82
C LYS A 86 -8.82 13.03 2.46
N GLU A 87 -10.02 13.24 1.90
CA GLU A 87 -10.90 12.15 1.47
C GLU A 87 -10.27 11.37 0.31
N ARG A 88 -9.75 12.07 -0.71
CA ARG A 88 -9.10 11.43 -1.86
C ARG A 88 -7.81 10.72 -1.49
N LEU A 89 -7.01 11.29 -0.59
CA LEU A 89 -5.85 10.60 -0.04
C LEU A 89 -6.26 9.26 0.58
N TYR A 90 -7.33 9.25 1.36
CA TYR A 90 -7.81 8.02 1.96
C TYR A 90 -8.35 6.99 0.97
N GLU A 91 -8.93 7.42 -0.15
CA GLU A 91 -9.36 6.50 -1.20
C GLU A 91 -8.18 5.77 -1.85
N LEU A 92 -7.05 6.47 -2.01
CA LEU A 92 -5.81 5.87 -2.49
C LEU A 92 -5.18 4.95 -1.45
N ILE A 93 -5.18 5.36 -0.17
CA ILE A 93 -4.71 4.50 0.94
C ILE A 93 -5.55 3.22 1.01
N ASP A 94 -6.89 3.34 0.99
CA ASP A 94 -7.78 2.17 1.04
C ASP A 94 -7.53 1.20 -0.14
N PHE A 95 -7.28 1.74 -1.34
CA PHE A 95 -6.95 0.96 -2.53
C PHE A 95 -5.59 0.25 -2.39
N ASN A 96 -4.56 0.97 -1.96
CA ASN A 96 -3.21 0.44 -1.76
C ASN A 96 -3.19 -0.64 -0.68
N ASP A 97 -3.82 -0.40 0.48
CA ASP A 97 -3.99 -1.37 1.57
C ASP A 97 -4.65 -2.65 1.05
N THR A 98 -5.73 -2.51 0.28
CA THR A 98 -6.45 -3.67 -0.26
C THR A 98 -5.58 -4.43 -1.26
N LEU A 99 -4.76 -3.75 -2.06
CA LEU A 99 -3.83 -4.36 -3.01
C LEU A 99 -2.76 -5.17 -2.26
N VAL A 100 -2.11 -4.54 -1.28
CA VAL A 100 -1.08 -5.13 -0.41
C VAL A 100 -1.61 -6.35 0.33
N ASP A 101 -2.79 -6.26 0.93
CA ASP A 101 -3.41 -7.37 1.63
C ASP A 101 -3.77 -8.51 0.66
N THR A 102 -4.29 -8.18 -0.53
CA THR A 102 -4.68 -9.17 -1.53
C THR A 102 -3.48 -9.96 -2.02
N VAL A 103 -2.39 -9.27 -2.41
CA VAL A 103 -1.21 -9.94 -2.99
C VAL A 103 -0.51 -10.88 -1.99
N GLN A 104 -0.64 -10.61 -0.69
CA GLN A 104 -0.16 -11.53 0.36
C GLN A 104 -0.97 -12.84 0.44
N GLN A 105 -2.25 -12.83 0.06
CA GLN A 105 -3.11 -14.03 0.03
C GLN A 105 -3.05 -14.79 -1.30
N VAL A 106 -2.58 -14.14 -2.37
CA VAL A 106 -2.48 -14.74 -3.71
C VAL A 106 -1.35 -15.76 -3.76
N GLY A 107 -1.60 -16.91 -4.40
CA GLY A 107 -0.60 -17.96 -4.64
C GLY A 107 0.54 -17.51 -5.56
N GLU A 108 1.68 -18.18 -5.50
CA GLU A 108 2.91 -17.78 -6.21
C GLU A 108 2.71 -17.55 -7.72
N HIS A 109 2.06 -18.51 -8.41
CA HIS A 109 1.77 -18.41 -9.85
C HIS A 109 0.99 -17.14 -10.23
N ASP A 110 -0.06 -16.82 -9.46
CA ASP A 110 -0.87 -15.64 -9.74
C ASP A 110 -0.19 -14.34 -9.28
N ARG A 111 0.72 -14.42 -8.31
CA ARG A 111 1.48 -13.28 -7.81
C ARG A 111 2.44 -12.71 -8.84
N GLU A 112 3.07 -13.56 -9.66
CA GLU A 112 3.97 -13.14 -10.75
C GLU A 112 3.26 -12.24 -11.77
N ARG A 113 2.03 -12.60 -12.15
CA ARG A 113 1.21 -11.85 -13.11
C ARG A 113 0.30 -10.81 -12.46
N PHE A 114 0.31 -10.68 -11.12
CA PHE A 114 -0.66 -9.91 -10.37
C PHE A 114 -0.74 -8.45 -10.80
N GLY A 115 0.39 -7.78 -10.98
CA GLY A 115 0.41 -6.36 -11.36
C GLY A 115 -0.22 -6.10 -12.73
N GLU A 116 0.08 -6.93 -13.72
CA GLU A 116 -0.44 -6.76 -15.09
C GLU A 116 -1.89 -7.23 -15.20
N ALA A 117 -2.21 -8.41 -14.65
CA ALA A 117 -3.56 -8.96 -14.70
C ALA A 117 -4.56 -8.08 -13.93
N THR A 118 -4.17 -7.55 -12.76
CA THR A 118 -4.99 -6.61 -12.00
C THR A 118 -5.23 -5.31 -12.77
N LYS A 119 -4.24 -4.80 -13.51
CA LYS A 119 -4.44 -3.61 -14.37
C LYS A 119 -5.51 -3.85 -15.42
N VAL A 120 -5.42 -4.98 -16.12
CA VAL A 120 -6.35 -5.33 -17.18
C VAL A 120 -7.77 -5.44 -16.62
N ALA A 121 -7.95 -6.14 -15.51
CA ALA A 121 -9.25 -6.27 -14.85
C ALA A 121 -9.78 -4.93 -14.33
N ALA A 122 -8.93 -4.12 -13.67
CA ALA A 122 -9.30 -2.79 -13.16
C ALA A 122 -9.74 -1.86 -14.29
N ASP A 123 -9.02 -1.85 -15.42
CA ASP A 123 -9.37 -1.04 -16.59
C ASP A 123 -10.73 -1.44 -17.19
N ARG A 124 -11.02 -2.74 -17.24
CA ARG A 124 -12.33 -3.23 -17.72
C ARG A 124 -13.45 -2.77 -16.79
N VAL A 125 -13.25 -2.86 -15.47
CA VAL A 125 -14.22 -2.35 -14.49
C VAL A 125 -14.42 -0.84 -14.64
N CYS A 126 -13.34 -0.05 -14.70
CA CYS A 126 -13.41 1.40 -14.89
C CYS A 126 -14.17 1.78 -16.17
N LYS A 127 -13.86 1.12 -17.30
CA LYS A 127 -14.54 1.36 -18.59
C LYS A 127 -16.03 1.04 -18.53
N ARG A 128 -16.43 -0.03 -17.83
CA ARG A 128 -17.85 -0.41 -17.70
C ARG A 128 -18.67 0.65 -16.95
N VAL A 129 -18.09 1.30 -15.95
CA VAL A 129 -18.76 2.35 -15.15
C VAL A 129 -18.52 3.78 -15.67
N GLY A 130 -17.78 3.93 -16.77
CA GLY A 130 -17.44 5.25 -17.32
C GLY A 130 -16.43 6.04 -16.49
N ALA A 131 -15.65 5.38 -15.62
CA ALA A 131 -14.55 5.99 -14.89
C ALA A 131 -13.29 6.14 -15.77
N PRO A 132 -12.44 7.14 -15.49
CA PRO A 132 -11.09 7.13 -16.03
C PRO A 132 -10.31 5.92 -15.50
N CYS A 133 -9.34 5.45 -16.28
CA CYS A 133 -8.39 4.42 -15.85
C CYS A 133 -7.12 5.09 -15.31
N PHE A 134 -6.39 4.41 -14.43
CA PHE A 134 -5.01 4.78 -14.17
C PHE A 134 -4.21 4.77 -15.48
N THR A 135 -3.37 5.78 -15.69
CA THR A 135 -2.39 5.73 -16.78
C THR A 135 -1.38 4.62 -16.52
N ASP A 136 -0.69 4.16 -17.56
CA ASP A 136 0.34 3.14 -17.40
C ASP A 136 1.48 3.61 -16.48
N ASP A 137 1.81 4.90 -16.49
CA ASP A 137 2.79 5.48 -15.59
C ASP A 137 2.32 5.51 -14.13
N GLN A 138 1.08 5.93 -13.88
CA GLN A 138 0.48 5.89 -12.55
C GLN A 138 0.45 4.46 -12.02
N TRP A 139 -0.02 3.52 -12.84
CA TRP A 139 -0.09 2.11 -12.44
C TRP A 139 1.29 1.52 -12.17
N ARG A 140 2.28 1.77 -13.04
CA ARG A 140 3.67 1.33 -12.82
C ARG A 140 4.24 1.94 -11.54
N ALA A 141 3.95 3.21 -11.24
CA ALA A 141 4.41 3.84 -10.02
C ALA A 141 3.81 3.18 -8.77
N ILE A 142 2.49 2.93 -8.77
CA ILE A 142 1.77 2.22 -7.69
C ILE A 142 2.38 0.84 -7.48
N ILE A 143 2.42 -0.01 -8.53
CA ILE A 143 2.94 -1.38 -8.42
C ILE A 143 4.40 -1.37 -7.95
N ARG A 144 5.25 -0.47 -8.45
CA ARG A 144 6.65 -0.38 -8.02
C ARG A 144 6.80 0.04 -6.56
N GLY A 145 5.97 0.95 -6.06
CA GLY A 145 5.95 1.36 -4.66
C GLY A 145 5.55 0.19 -3.77
N LEU A 146 4.34 -0.34 -3.98
CA LEU A 146 3.77 -1.40 -3.17
C LEU A 146 4.56 -2.71 -3.24
N THR A 147 5.21 -3.02 -4.38
CA THR A 147 6.13 -4.16 -4.49
C THR A 147 7.26 -4.07 -3.45
N ARG A 148 7.82 -2.87 -3.22
CA ARG A 148 8.92 -2.67 -2.28
C ARG A 148 8.44 -2.81 -0.85
N GLU A 149 7.28 -2.23 -0.52
CA GLU A 149 6.68 -2.36 0.80
C GLU A 149 6.42 -3.84 1.15
N VAL A 150 5.74 -4.56 0.25
CA VAL A 150 5.45 -5.99 0.44
C VAL A 150 6.74 -6.82 0.52
N ALA A 151 7.78 -6.47 -0.27
CA ALA A 151 9.07 -7.15 -0.21
C ALA A 151 9.80 -6.92 1.12
N VAL A 152 9.76 -5.70 1.67
CA VAL A 152 10.33 -5.40 3.00
C VAL A 152 9.57 -6.18 4.09
N TYR A 153 8.25 -6.22 4.01
CA TYR A 153 7.42 -7.02 4.91
C TYR A 153 7.81 -8.51 4.87
N TRP A 154 7.88 -9.12 3.67
CA TRP A 154 8.26 -10.52 3.54
C TRP A 154 9.69 -10.79 4.02
N ALA A 155 10.65 -9.92 3.69
CA ALA A 155 12.02 -10.05 4.18
C ALA A 155 12.09 -10.01 5.71
N ALA A 156 11.28 -9.19 6.37
CA ALA A 156 11.20 -9.18 7.82
C ALA A 156 10.65 -10.50 8.37
N VAL A 157 9.47 -10.93 7.90
CA VAL A 157 8.77 -12.13 8.38
C VAL A 157 9.59 -13.40 8.13
N ASN A 158 10.12 -13.57 6.92
CA ASN A 158 10.89 -14.75 6.52
C ASN A 158 12.20 -14.89 7.31
N ASN A 159 12.72 -13.78 7.84
CA ASN A 159 13.93 -13.75 8.65
C ASN A 159 13.66 -13.65 10.15
N GLY A 160 12.43 -13.98 10.59
CA GLY A 160 12.09 -14.16 12.00
C GLY A 160 11.76 -12.88 12.77
N LEU A 161 11.63 -11.73 12.09
CA LEU A 161 11.14 -10.50 12.71
C LEU A 161 9.60 -10.50 12.74
N ASN A 162 9.02 -9.82 13.73
CA ASN A 162 7.59 -9.53 13.71
C ASN A 162 7.36 -8.32 12.80
N ALA A 163 6.50 -8.44 11.79
CA ALA A 163 6.16 -7.32 10.92
C ALA A 163 4.65 -7.18 10.75
N THR A 164 4.18 -5.95 10.61
CA THR A 164 2.78 -5.63 10.32
C THR A 164 2.72 -4.48 9.32
N MET A 165 1.97 -4.66 8.23
CA MET A 165 1.48 -3.53 7.44
C MET A 165 0.58 -2.68 8.34
N THR A 166 0.69 -1.36 8.26
CA THR A 166 0.02 -0.50 9.21
C THR A 166 -1.44 -0.23 8.85
N SER A 167 -2.16 0.39 9.79
CA SER A 167 -3.52 0.86 9.55
C SER A 167 -3.54 2.13 8.70
N ARG A 168 -4.65 2.40 8.01
CA ARG A 168 -4.94 3.67 7.32
C ARG A 168 -4.55 4.94 8.08
N ALA A 169 -4.70 4.95 9.41
CA ALA A 169 -4.36 6.12 10.23
C ALA A 169 -2.85 6.28 10.43
N GLN A 170 -2.08 5.19 10.44
CA GLN A 170 -0.63 5.18 10.47
C GLN A 170 -0.04 5.43 9.08
N ASP A 171 -0.62 4.89 8.01
CA ASP A 171 -0.26 5.21 6.62
C ASP A 171 -0.44 6.72 6.35
N ALA A 172 -1.52 7.33 6.87
CA ALA A 172 -1.69 8.78 6.81
C ALA A 172 -0.61 9.59 7.58
N LEU A 173 0.15 8.96 8.49
CA LEU A 173 1.33 9.53 9.13
C LEU A 173 2.64 9.23 8.36
N GLY A 174 2.56 8.49 7.26
CA GLY A 174 3.69 8.05 6.44
C GLY A 174 4.37 6.80 6.97
N ILE A 175 3.65 5.90 7.67
CA ILE A 175 4.21 4.63 8.13
C ILE A 175 3.61 3.51 7.31
N ASP A 176 4.40 2.86 6.46
CA ASP A 176 3.93 1.73 5.65
C ASP A 176 3.97 0.43 6.47
N ILE A 177 5.04 0.24 7.24
CA ILE A 177 5.34 -1.02 7.94
C ILE A 177 5.88 -0.74 9.35
N GLN A 178 5.48 -1.57 10.31
CA GLN A 178 6.19 -1.71 11.58
C GLN A 178 6.95 -3.03 11.62
N VAL A 179 8.23 -2.98 12.01
CA VAL A 179 9.08 -4.17 12.16
C VAL A 179 9.65 -4.21 13.56
N GLN A 180 9.46 -5.33 14.27
CA GLN A 180 9.86 -5.55 15.65
C GLN A 180 10.78 -6.77 15.75
N ASP A 181 11.84 -6.61 16.53
CA ASP A 181 12.64 -7.72 17.02
C ASP A 181 11.86 -8.50 18.10
N PRO A 182 11.56 -9.79 17.89
CA PRO A 182 10.78 -10.59 18.83
C PRO A 182 11.48 -10.78 20.18
N GLU A 183 12.81 -10.68 20.26
CA GLU A 183 13.58 -10.87 21.49
C GLU A 183 13.61 -9.59 22.33
N THR A 184 14.10 -8.49 21.75
CA THR A 184 14.24 -7.22 22.48
C THR A 184 12.94 -6.42 22.58
N LYS A 185 11.92 -6.79 21.79
CA LYS A 185 10.65 -6.05 21.61
C LYS A 185 10.82 -4.65 21.05
N ARG A 186 12.05 -4.26 20.67
CA ARG A 186 12.31 -2.99 19.99
C ARG A 186 11.76 -3.04 18.58
N TYR A 187 11.20 -1.93 18.13
CA TYR A 187 10.58 -1.86 16.81
C TYR A 187 10.85 -0.53 16.12
N ILE A 188 10.71 -0.51 14.80
CA ILE A 188 10.84 0.68 13.96
C ILE A 188 9.57 0.86 13.11
N ASN A 189 9.22 2.11 12.87
CA ASN A 189 8.23 2.50 11.85
C ASN A 189 9.00 2.78 10.55
N ILE A 190 8.54 2.27 9.42
CA ILE A 190 9.23 2.38 8.14
C ILE A 190 8.31 3.02 7.10
N ASP A 191 8.84 4.01 6.38
CA ASP A 191 8.30 4.55 5.14
C ASP A 191 9.21 4.12 3.99
N VAL A 192 8.72 3.26 3.10
CA VAL A 192 9.50 2.65 2.03
C VAL A 192 9.45 3.53 0.79
N LYS A 193 10.61 4.07 0.39
CA LYS A 193 10.70 5.00 -0.74
C LYS A 193 11.46 4.41 -1.93
N THR A 194 10.99 4.75 -3.12
CA THR A 194 11.79 4.66 -4.34
C THR A 194 12.90 5.71 -4.32
N PRO A 195 14.00 5.54 -5.08
CA PRO A 195 15.11 6.50 -5.06
C PRO A 195 14.69 7.94 -5.36
N SER A 196 13.82 8.13 -6.36
CA SER A 196 13.31 9.45 -6.72
C SER A 196 12.40 10.05 -5.65
N SER A 197 11.51 9.25 -5.05
CA SER A 197 10.61 9.71 -3.97
C SER A 197 11.39 10.03 -2.69
N PHE A 198 12.41 9.24 -2.38
CA PHE A 198 13.30 9.47 -1.24
C PHE A 198 14.01 10.80 -1.38
N ARG A 199 14.68 11.03 -2.52
CA ARG A 199 15.42 12.27 -2.78
C ARG A 199 14.50 13.50 -2.72
N TYR A 200 13.32 13.41 -3.35
CA TYR A 200 12.32 14.47 -3.28
C TYR A 200 11.87 14.75 -1.83
N ARG A 201 11.67 13.71 -1.01
CA ARG A 201 11.28 13.88 0.39
C ARG A 201 12.38 14.56 1.20
N LEU A 202 13.65 14.17 1.02
CA LEU A 202 14.76 14.82 1.70
C LEU A 202 14.85 16.32 1.34
N GLU A 203 14.73 16.67 0.06
CA GLU A 203 14.72 18.06 -0.39
C GLU A 203 13.56 18.85 0.23
N LYS A 204 12.39 18.22 0.41
CA LYS A 204 11.27 18.82 1.13
C LYS A 204 11.58 19.04 2.61
N LEU A 205 12.20 18.08 3.28
CA LEU A 205 12.58 18.22 4.69
C LEU A 205 13.60 19.35 4.89
N VAL A 206 14.52 19.55 3.94
CA VAL A 206 15.43 20.70 3.93
C VAL A 206 14.69 22.02 3.76
N GLN A 207 13.76 22.09 2.78
CA GLN A 207 12.91 23.27 2.59
C GLN A 207 12.06 23.60 3.83
N GLU A 208 11.64 22.57 4.58
CA GLU A 208 10.87 22.68 5.81
C GLU A 208 11.74 22.99 7.06
N ASN A 209 13.07 23.11 6.91
CA ASN A 209 14.05 23.24 8.01
C ASN A 209 13.98 22.10 9.05
N ARG A 210 13.55 20.91 8.61
CA ARG A 210 13.49 19.69 9.43
C ARG A 210 14.72 18.81 9.28
N LEU A 211 15.58 19.16 8.32
CA LEU A 211 16.80 18.45 7.96
C LEU A 211 17.76 19.47 7.33
N SER A 212 19.06 19.36 7.58
CA SER A 212 20.10 20.21 6.98
C SER A 212 20.62 19.62 5.66
N GLU A 213 21.24 20.44 4.80
CA GLU A 213 21.86 19.92 3.57
C GLU A 213 22.93 18.85 3.84
N HIS A 214 23.62 18.96 4.99
CA HIS A 214 24.59 17.95 5.42
C HIS A 214 23.91 16.62 5.76
N GLU A 215 22.84 16.65 6.57
CA GLU A 215 22.06 15.45 6.91
C GLU A 215 21.42 14.82 5.66
N LEU A 216 21.05 15.63 4.66
CA LEU A 216 20.53 15.12 3.39
C LEU A 216 21.60 14.30 2.65
N TYR A 217 22.84 14.80 2.62
CA TYR A 217 23.95 14.08 2.02
C TYR A 217 24.26 12.78 2.79
N GLU A 218 24.25 12.81 4.11
CA GLU A 218 24.43 11.61 4.93
C GLU A 218 23.31 10.58 4.71
N ALA A 219 22.06 11.04 4.59
CA ALA A 219 20.91 10.18 4.34
C ALA A 219 20.99 9.47 2.98
N ASP A 220 21.42 10.19 1.93
CA ASP A 220 21.65 9.59 0.61
C ASP A 220 22.74 8.50 0.67
N GLN A 221 23.84 8.75 1.37
CA GLN A 221 24.92 7.77 1.52
C GLN A 221 24.48 6.50 2.26
N ARG A 222 23.66 6.64 3.30
CA ARG A 222 23.21 5.51 4.14
C ARG A 222 21.93 4.86 3.64
N SER A 223 21.29 5.47 2.65
CA SER A 223 20.01 5.08 2.04
C SER A 223 18.84 5.03 3.03
N TYR A 224 18.90 5.85 4.09
CA TYR A 224 17.77 6.10 4.98
C TYR A 224 17.90 7.44 5.70
N ALA A 225 16.78 7.99 6.16
CA ALA A 225 16.72 9.13 7.08
C ALA A 225 15.76 8.85 8.23
N VAL A 226 15.92 9.55 9.35
CA VAL A 226 14.96 9.53 10.46
C VAL A 226 14.09 10.77 10.37
N GLU A 227 12.79 10.58 10.23
CA GLU A 227 11.79 11.65 10.21
C GLU A 227 10.93 11.59 11.49
N HIS A 228 10.72 12.74 12.13
CA HIS A 228 9.74 12.87 13.20
C HIS A 228 8.48 13.55 12.64
N ASN A 229 7.42 12.78 12.42
CA ASN A 229 6.17 13.27 11.83
C ASN A 229 5.04 13.35 12.88
N GLY A 230 4.05 14.22 12.64
CA GLY A 230 2.91 14.45 13.53
C GLY A 230 3.12 15.52 14.61
N HIS A 231 2.09 15.76 15.43
CA HIS A 231 2.08 16.76 16.50
C HIS A 231 1.42 16.23 17.78
N GLY A 232 1.88 16.71 18.95
CA GLY A 232 1.30 16.36 20.24
C GLY A 232 1.43 14.86 20.55
N THR A 233 0.31 14.21 20.89
CA THR A 233 0.26 12.77 21.20
C THR A 233 0.36 11.86 19.98
N ASN A 234 0.29 12.41 18.76
CA ASN A 234 0.35 11.64 17.51
C ASN A 234 1.70 11.81 16.79
N HIS A 235 2.78 12.03 17.55
CA HIS A 235 4.12 12.08 16.97
C HIS A 235 4.64 10.65 16.77
N ALA A 236 5.31 10.42 15.64
CA ALA A 236 5.96 9.15 15.33
C ALA A 236 7.36 9.39 14.80
N THR A 237 8.32 8.60 15.29
CA THR A 237 9.65 8.49 14.68
C THR A 237 9.57 7.44 13.58
N ILE A 238 9.93 7.83 12.36
CA ILE A 238 9.76 7.05 11.14
C ILE A 238 11.12 6.95 10.43
N ILE A 239 11.48 5.75 10.00
CA ILE A 239 12.62 5.53 9.13
C ILE A 239 12.16 5.68 7.68
N LEU A 240 12.57 6.75 7.02
CA LEU A 240 12.47 6.87 5.56
C LEU A 240 13.51 5.94 4.95
N LEU A 241 13.12 4.77 4.46
CA LEU A 241 14.01 3.75 3.91
C LEU A 241 14.02 3.80 2.39
N CYS A 242 15.17 4.12 1.80
CA CYS A 242 15.33 4.12 0.35
C CYS A 242 15.72 2.73 -0.15
N ILE A 243 14.93 2.16 -1.05
CA ILE A 243 15.23 0.84 -1.63
C ILE A 243 16.02 1.01 -2.94
N LEU A 244 17.35 0.99 -2.80
CA LEU A 244 18.30 1.05 -3.92
C LEU A 244 18.53 -0.36 -4.52
N PRO A 245 18.35 -0.53 -5.84
CA PRO A 245 18.62 -1.80 -6.52
C PRO A 245 20.06 -2.31 -6.31
N ASP A 246 21.05 -1.41 -6.29
CA ASP A 246 22.47 -1.79 -6.13
C ASP A 246 22.80 -2.35 -4.74
N ILE A 247 21.94 -2.11 -3.73
CA ILE A 247 22.13 -2.58 -2.36
C ILE A 247 21.25 -3.79 -2.07
N PHE A 248 19.98 -3.73 -2.46
CA PHE A 248 18.97 -4.72 -2.08
C PHE A 248 18.63 -5.71 -3.20
N GLY A 249 19.15 -5.49 -4.41
CA GLY A 249 18.91 -6.34 -5.57
C GLY A 249 17.54 -6.15 -6.20
N ASP A 250 17.18 -7.13 -7.02
CA ASP A 250 15.96 -7.16 -7.81
C ASP A 250 14.77 -7.75 -7.04
N PHE A 251 13.58 -7.53 -7.61
CA PHE A 251 12.32 -8.06 -7.10
C PHE A 251 11.76 -9.13 -8.05
N ALA A 252 11.15 -10.16 -7.47
CA ALA A 252 10.31 -11.12 -8.18
C ALA A 252 9.06 -11.42 -7.35
N ALA A 253 7.88 -11.41 -7.98
CA ALA A 253 6.61 -11.73 -7.32
C ALA A 253 6.42 -11.03 -5.95
N PHE A 254 6.64 -9.71 -5.88
CA PHE A 254 6.50 -8.90 -4.66
C PHE A 254 7.47 -9.27 -3.52
N ARG A 255 8.63 -9.86 -3.84
CA ARG A 255 9.69 -10.23 -2.90
C ARG A 255 11.06 -9.82 -3.42
N PHE A 256 12.01 -9.64 -2.52
CA PHE A 256 13.42 -9.59 -2.91
C PHE A 256 13.85 -10.96 -3.42
N VAL A 257 14.68 -10.98 -4.48
CA VAL A 257 15.31 -12.23 -4.93
C VAL A 257 16.28 -12.75 -3.87
N ASP A 258 17.03 -11.85 -3.22
CA ASP A 258 17.84 -12.13 -2.04
C ASP A 258 17.42 -11.21 -0.89
N GLU A 259 16.90 -11.78 0.18
CA GLU A 259 16.40 -11.03 1.34
C GLU A 259 17.53 -10.68 2.34
N ALA A 260 18.72 -11.26 2.22
CA ALA A 260 19.79 -11.08 3.20
C ALA A 260 20.22 -9.61 3.41
N PRO A 261 20.41 -8.79 2.36
CA PRO A 261 20.74 -7.37 2.54
C PRO A 261 19.65 -6.61 3.30
N MET A 262 18.38 -6.92 3.03
CA MET A 262 17.25 -6.29 3.71
C MET A 262 17.17 -6.72 5.17
N ARG A 263 17.33 -8.02 5.47
CA ARG A 263 17.41 -8.53 6.86
C ARG A 263 18.48 -7.79 7.65
N ASP A 264 19.68 -7.67 7.10
CA ASP A 264 20.81 -7.05 7.79
C ASP A 264 20.54 -5.55 8.03
N LYS A 265 19.92 -4.88 7.05
CA LYS A 265 19.49 -3.48 7.19
C LYS A 265 18.42 -3.30 8.27
N LEU A 266 17.40 -4.15 8.32
CA LEU A 266 16.35 -4.08 9.34
C LEU A 266 16.93 -4.28 10.75
N ASN A 267 17.80 -5.27 10.93
CA ASN A 267 18.48 -5.52 12.20
C ASN A 267 19.40 -4.36 12.61
N GLN A 268 20.09 -3.73 11.66
CA GLN A 268 20.85 -2.50 11.91
C GLN A 268 19.92 -1.39 12.41
N LEU A 269 18.84 -1.12 11.69
CA LEU A 269 17.92 -0.02 11.99
C LEU A 269 17.20 -0.21 13.33
N ILE A 270 16.78 -1.44 13.68
CA ILE A 270 16.19 -1.73 14.99
C ILE A 270 17.21 -1.50 16.11
N ARG A 271 18.47 -1.88 15.92
CA ARG A 271 19.52 -1.67 16.91
C ARG A 271 19.80 -0.19 17.14
N GLU A 272 19.91 0.58 16.07
CA GLU A 272 20.24 2.00 16.11
C GLU A 272 19.05 2.87 16.58
N HIS A 273 17.85 2.59 16.07
CA HIS A 273 16.68 3.49 16.17
C HIS A 273 15.44 2.85 16.79
N GLY A 274 15.51 1.58 17.21
CA GLY A 274 14.36 0.85 17.71
C GLY A 274 13.73 1.48 18.96
N LEU A 275 12.42 1.68 18.90
CA LEU A 275 11.55 2.24 19.93
C LEU A 275 11.11 1.16 20.94
N SER A 276 10.68 1.58 22.13
CA SER A 276 10.20 0.70 23.21
C SER A 276 9.01 1.28 23.97
N ASP A 277 8.25 2.15 23.32
CA ASP A 277 7.10 2.89 23.90
C ASP A 277 5.80 2.08 23.96
N GLY A 278 5.80 0.84 23.45
CA GLY A 278 4.64 -0.06 23.45
C GLY A 278 3.60 0.24 22.36
N LEU A 279 3.91 1.09 21.37
CA LEU A 279 2.98 1.44 20.29
C LEU A 279 3.06 0.51 19.07
N TYR A 280 3.84 -0.57 19.13
CA TYR A 280 3.89 -1.60 18.10
C TYR A 280 2.54 -2.30 17.95
N GLY A 281 2.02 -2.35 16.72
CA GLY A 281 0.75 -3.00 16.39
C GLY A 281 -0.48 -2.33 16.99
N VAL A 282 -0.35 -1.17 17.63
CA VAL A 282 -1.48 -0.42 18.18
C VAL A 282 -2.13 0.38 17.06
N PRO A 283 -3.41 0.13 16.70
CA PRO A 283 -4.11 0.95 15.74
C PRO A 283 -4.24 2.37 16.31
N THR A 284 -3.83 3.39 15.55
CA THR A 284 -4.14 4.77 15.94
C THR A 284 -5.63 4.99 15.70
N SER A 285 -6.37 5.31 16.77
CA SER A 285 -7.81 5.57 16.69
C SER A 285 -8.08 6.71 15.70
N SER A 286 -8.88 6.42 14.68
CA SER A 286 -9.33 7.29 13.59
C SER A 286 -10.08 8.53 14.07
#